data_AF-A0A1E7J2V8-F1
#
_entry.id   AF-A0A1E7J2V8-F1
#
_cell.length_a   1.000
_cell.length_b   1.000
_cell.length_c   1.000
_cell.angle_alpha   90.00
_cell.angle_beta   90.00
_cell.angle_gamma   90.00
#
_symmetry.space_group_name_H-M   'P 1'
#
loop_
_entity.id
_entity.type
_entity.pdbx_description
1 polymer ?
#
loop_
_entity_poly.entity_id
_entity_poly.type
_entity_poly.pdbx_seq_one_letter_code
_entity_poly.pdbx_strand_id
1 'polypeptide(L)'
;MVWLKWLPWRFIVRRVAKAHGFLDPIALLAHLHRFAQPSEVHEPIELLRAGMVLHARGLINSRVIQHSLDWVWPYWIERQFDPKDDAFVPRAFSITHINLTFRNWTAIGLPDCPELPIVDPRGLVTPFFDEWSLDAWIMTEDGRFLLP
;
A
#
# COMPACT_ATOMS: atom_id res chain seq x y z
N MET A 1 -6.79 25.01 20.57
CA MET A 1 -5.37 24.61 20.36
C MET A 1 -4.43 25.83 20.45
N VAL A 2 -4.28 26.46 21.62
CA VAL A 2 -3.38 27.63 21.79
C VAL A 2 -2.12 27.26 22.60
N TRP A 3 -2.20 26.21 23.42
CA TRP A 3 -1.10 25.74 24.27
C TRP A 3 0.08 25.10 23.51
N LEU A 4 -0.14 24.44 22.37
CA LEU A 4 0.96 23.85 21.58
C LEU A 4 1.92 24.90 20.98
N LYS A 5 1.51 26.16 20.84
CA LYS A 5 2.37 27.23 20.31
C LYS A 5 3.45 27.69 21.31
N TRP A 6 3.20 27.50 22.60
CA TRP A 6 4.11 27.89 23.68
C TRP A 6 5.10 26.79 24.07
N LEU A 7 4.77 25.53 23.77
CA LEU A 7 5.68 24.41 23.97
C LEU A 7 6.72 24.40 22.82
N PRO A 8 8.03 24.26 23.07
CA PRO A 8 9.06 24.21 22.03
C PRO A 8 9.07 22.83 21.33
N TRP A 9 7.91 22.35 20.87
CA TRP A 9 7.71 21.02 20.30
C TRP A 9 8.65 20.76 19.12
N ARG A 10 8.93 21.78 18.30
CA ARG A 10 9.90 21.69 17.18
C ARG A 10 11.30 21.33 17.67
N PHE A 11 11.72 21.91 18.79
CA PHE A 11 13.00 21.62 19.42
C PHE A 11 13.02 20.21 20.02
N ILE A 12 11.93 19.80 20.66
CA ILE A 12 11.78 18.46 21.23
C ILE A 12 11.87 17.41 20.13
N VAL A 13 11.07 17.54 19.06
CA VAL A 13 11.06 16.61 17.91
C VAL A 13 12.45 16.52 17.28
N ARG A 14 13.10 17.67 17.03
CA ARG A 14 14.47 17.72 16.50
C ARG A 14 15.47 16.98 17.40
N ARG A 15 15.38 17.18 18.72
CA ARG A 15 16.31 16.60 19.69
C ARG A 15 16.09 15.09 19.85
N VAL A 16 14.84 14.65 19.92
CA VAL A 16 14.48 13.23 19.99
C VAL A 16 14.91 12.50 18.72
N ALA A 17 14.58 13.03 17.54
CA ALA A 17 14.97 12.43 16.26
C ALA A 17 16.50 12.24 16.17
N LYS A 18 17.27 13.31 16.45
CA LYS A 18 18.74 13.23 16.44
C LYS A 18 19.30 12.28 17.49
N ALA A 19 18.70 12.22 18.68
CA ALA A 19 19.13 11.31 19.75
C ALA A 19 18.97 9.83 19.38
N HIS A 20 17.95 9.50 18.58
CA HIS A 20 17.73 8.15 18.05
C HIS A 20 18.43 7.90 16.69
N GLY A 21 19.35 8.79 16.27
CA GLY A 21 20.12 8.63 15.02
C GLY A 21 19.38 9.03 13.74
N PHE A 22 18.20 9.63 13.84
CA PHE A 22 17.46 10.14 12.68
C PHE A 22 17.91 11.56 12.29
N LEU A 23 17.72 11.89 11.01
CA LEU A 23 17.89 13.27 10.51
C LEU A 23 16.87 14.20 11.17
N ASP A 24 17.19 15.51 11.16
CA ASP A 24 16.27 16.55 11.62
C ASP A 24 15.05 16.63 10.68
N PRO A 25 13.86 16.16 11.11
CA PRO A 25 12.71 16.03 10.20
C PRO A 25 12.19 17.40 9.75
N ILE A 26 12.36 18.43 10.58
CA ILE A 26 11.90 19.79 10.27
C ILE A 26 12.81 20.40 9.20
N ALA A 27 14.13 20.23 9.36
CA ALA A 27 15.07 20.66 8.33
C ALA A 27 14.87 19.88 7.04
N LEU A 28 14.66 18.56 7.13
CA LEU A 28 14.44 17.71 5.96
C LEU A 28 13.21 18.16 5.16
N LEU A 29 12.05 18.31 5.81
CA LEU A 29 10.82 18.80 5.15
C LEU A 29 11.02 20.19 4.53
N ALA A 30 11.70 21.09 5.23
CA ALA A 30 11.99 22.43 4.70
C ALA A 30 12.89 22.41 3.46
N HIS A 31 13.78 21.41 3.31
CA HIS A 31 14.57 21.22 2.10
C HIS A 31 13.76 20.51 1.01
N LEU A 32 12.93 19.52 1.36
CA LEU A 32 12.06 18.84 0.41
C LEU A 32 11.11 19.80 -0.31
N HIS A 33 10.52 20.74 0.43
CA HIS A 33 9.68 21.79 -0.16
C HIS A 33 10.42 22.70 -1.16
N ARG A 34 11.76 22.79 -1.11
CA ARG A 34 12.52 23.55 -2.11
C ARG A 34 12.60 22.87 -3.46
N PHE A 35 12.36 21.56 -3.53
CA PHE A 35 12.27 20.82 -4.79
C PHE A 35 10.89 20.95 -5.45
N ALA A 36 9.88 21.40 -4.70
CA ALA A 36 8.54 21.59 -5.23
C ALA A 36 8.44 22.91 -6.01
N GLN A 37 7.75 22.87 -7.15
CA GLN A 37 7.35 24.09 -7.85
C GLN A 37 6.35 24.88 -6.97
N PRO A 38 6.38 26.22 -6.96
CA PRO A 38 5.39 27.01 -6.25
C PRO A 38 3.98 26.64 -6.75
N SER A 39 3.14 26.15 -5.84
CA SER A 39 1.77 25.72 -6.12
C SER A 39 0.81 26.50 -5.23
N GLU A 40 -0.35 26.88 -5.76
CA GLU A 40 -1.42 27.54 -4.99
C GLU A 40 -1.99 26.62 -3.90
N VAL A 41 -1.99 25.31 -4.18
CA VAL A 41 -2.41 24.28 -3.24
C VAL A 41 -1.14 23.61 -2.70
N HIS A 42 -0.96 23.63 -1.38
CA HIS A 42 0.05 22.80 -0.70
C HIS A 42 -0.21 21.31 -0.98
N GLU A 43 0.74 20.43 -0.65
CA GLU A 43 0.60 18.98 -0.86
C GLU A 43 -0.83 18.49 -0.51
N PRO A 44 -1.54 17.83 -1.45
CA PRO A 44 -2.92 17.42 -1.24
C PRO A 44 -2.98 16.41 -0.09
N ILE A 45 -3.65 16.81 0.99
CA ILE A 45 -3.73 16.07 2.25
C ILE A 45 -4.41 14.72 2.02
N GLU A 46 -5.32 14.64 1.05
CA GLU A 46 -6.01 13.44 0.61
C GLU A 46 -5.02 12.41 0.06
N LEU A 47 -4.03 12.84 -0.75
CA LEU A 47 -3.00 11.93 -1.28
C LEU A 47 -2.06 11.46 -0.17
N LEU A 48 -1.68 12.36 0.76
CA LEU A 48 -0.86 11.97 1.92
C LEU A 48 -1.60 10.95 2.78
N ARG A 49 -2.90 11.16 3.03
CA ARG A 49 -3.74 10.21 3.76
C ARG A 49 -3.84 8.87 3.03
N ALA A 50 -4.15 8.90 1.73
CA ALA A 50 -4.26 7.69 0.91
C ALA A 50 -2.93 6.90 0.90
N GLY A 51 -1.80 7.59 0.76
CA GLY A 51 -0.46 6.99 0.82
C GLY A 51 -0.16 6.35 2.18
N MET A 52 -0.49 7.03 3.29
CA MET A 52 -0.31 6.47 4.62
C MET A 52 -1.16 5.20 4.83
N VAL A 53 -2.42 5.20 4.41
CA VAL A 53 -3.31 4.04 4.52
C VAL A 53 -2.78 2.87 3.68
N LEU A 54 -2.35 3.14 2.44
CA LEU A 54 -1.74 2.15 1.56
C LEU A 54 -0.51 1.49 2.20
N HIS A 55 0.41 2.27 2.77
CA HIS A 55 1.61 1.74 3.42
C HIS A 55 1.30 1.02 4.74
N ALA A 56 0.34 1.50 5.54
CA ALA A 56 -0.09 0.80 6.75
C ALA A 56 -0.62 -0.61 6.44
N ARG A 57 -1.39 -0.76 5.36
CA ARG A 57 -1.83 -2.06 4.85
C ARG A 57 -0.68 -2.88 4.29
N GLY A 58 0.23 -2.22 3.58
CA GLY A 58 1.44 -2.88 3.12
C GLY A 58 2.28 -3.47 4.25
N LEU A 59 2.27 -2.87 5.44
CA LEU A 59 2.93 -3.44 6.63
C LEU A 59 2.22 -4.72 7.12
N ILE A 60 0.88 -4.74 7.11
CA ILE A 60 0.08 -5.94 7.44
C ILE A 60 0.39 -7.05 6.43
N ASN A 61 0.32 -6.75 5.14
CA ASN A 61 0.67 -7.68 4.06
C ASN A 61 2.06 -8.25 4.25
N SER A 62 3.02 -7.43 4.72
CA SER A 62 4.39 -7.88 4.94
C SER A 62 4.52 -8.99 5.97
N ARG A 63 3.69 -8.97 7.02
CA ARG A 63 3.66 -10.03 8.01
C ARG A 63 2.88 -11.24 7.53
N VAL A 64 1.68 -10.99 7.03
CA VAL A 64 0.73 -12.06 6.68
C VAL A 64 1.27 -12.93 5.55
N ILE A 65 1.79 -12.34 4.47
CA ILE A 65 2.32 -13.09 3.33
C ILE A 65 3.54 -13.93 3.74
N GLN A 66 4.45 -13.37 4.53
CA GLN A 66 5.68 -14.08 4.94
C GLN A 66 5.40 -15.26 5.88
N HIS A 67 4.34 -15.20 6.68
CA HIS A 67 4.01 -16.24 7.65
C HIS A 67 2.99 -17.26 7.15
N SER A 68 2.32 -17.00 6.03
CA SER A 68 1.25 -17.84 5.48
C SER A 68 1.53 -18.20 4.02
N LEU A 69 2.71 -18.76 3.76
CA LEU A 69 3.14 -19.15 2.40
C LEU A 69 2.35 -20.33 1.81
N ASP A 70 1.59 -21.04 2.64
CA ASP A 70 0.72 -22.16 2.28
C ASP A 70 -0.68 -21.73 1.83
N TRP A 71 -1.01 -20.44 1.95
CA TRP A 71 -2.31 -19.91 1.54
C TRP A 71 -2.37 -19.69 0.03
N VAL A 72 -3.59 -19.65 -0.49
CA VAL A 72 -3.85 -19.16 -1.85
C VAL A 72 -3.82 -17.64 -1.82
N TRP A 73 -2.89 -17.02 -2.55
CA TRP A 73 -2.78 -15.57 -2.64
C TRP A 73 -3.34 -14.99 -3.93
N PRO A 74 -3.79 -13.72 -3.91
CA PRO A 74 -4.07 -12.96 -5.11
C PRO A 74 -2.94 -13.03 -6.14
N TYR A 75 -3.32 -13.03 -7.42
CA TYR A 75 -2.42 -13.16 -8.56
C TYR A 75 -1.17 -12.27 -8.50
N TRP A 76 -1.33 -11.02 -8.07
CA TRP A 76 -0.21 -10.09 -7.98
C TRP A 76 0.84 -10.53 -6.95
N ILE A 77 0.43 -11.17 -5.85
CA ILE A 77 1.35 -11.64 -4.81
C ILE A 77 2.17 -12.80 -5.35
N GLU A 78 1.51 -13.83 -5.89
CA GLU A 78 2.17 -15.02 -6.46
C GLU A 78 3.26 -14.61 -7.45
N ARG A 79 2.92 -13.71 -8.37
CA ARG A 79 3.82 -13.21 -9.41
C ARG A 79 4.92 -12.28 -8.85
N GLN A 80 4.57 -11.31 -8.01
CA GLN A 80 5.51 -10.30 -7.51
C GLN A 80 6.49 -10.88 -6.47
N PHE A 81 6.15 -12.03 -5.87
CA PHE A 81 6.95 -12.69 -4.85
C PHE A 81 7.87 -13.80 -5.37
N ASP A 82 7.61 -14.38 -6.55
CA ASP A 82 8.46 -15.38 -7.19
C ASP A 82 9.69 -14.74 -7.88
N PRO A 83 10.94 -15.02 -7.44
CA PRO A 83 12.15 -14.50 -8.07
C PRO A 83 12.37 -14.92 -9.53
N LYS A 84 11.65 -15.93 -10.02
CA LYS A 84 11.73 -16.42 -11.40
C LYS A 84 10.74 -15.72 -12.32
N ASP A 85 9.79 -14.97 -11.77
CA ASP A 85 8.77 -14.27 -12.52
C ASP A 85 9.30 -12.92 -13.03
N ASP A 86 8.86 -12.49 -14.22
CA ASP A 86 9.22 -11.20 -14.80
C ASP A 86 8.59 -10.02 -14.03
N ALA A 87 7.52 -10.27 -13.25
CA ALA A 87 6.90 -9.29 -12.38
C ALA A 87 7.53 -9.27 -10.96
N PHE A 88 8.62 -9.99 -10.73
CA PHE A 88 9.31 -9.98 -9.44
C PHE A 88 9.76 -8.57 -9.05
N VAL A 89 9.44 -8.16 -7.82
CA VAL A 89 9.96 -6.92 -7.23
C VAL A 89 10.91 -7.27 -6.08
N PRO A 90 12.20 -6.93 -6.17
CA PRO A 90 13.16 -7.12 -5.08
C PRO A 90 12.77 -6.32 -3.84
N ARG A 91 12.69 -6.99 -2.68
CA ARG A 91 12.13 -6.40 -1.45
C ARG A 91 13.18 -6.02 -0.40
N ALA A 92 14.48 -6.11 -0.70
CA ALA A 92 15.63 -5.93 0.20
C ALA A 92 15.31 -5.29 1.57
N PHE A 93 15.15 -3.96 1.63
CA PHE A 93 14.80 -3.21 2.84
C PHE A 93 13.38 -2.61 2.80
N SER A 94 12.50 -3.14 1.94
CA SER A 94 11.13 -2.65 1.85
C SER A 94 10.35 -3.05 3.10
N ILE A 95 9.86 -2.06 3.82
CA ILE A 95 9.11 -2.24 5.07
C ILE A 95 7.65 -2.61 4.80
N THR A 96 7.15 -2.30 3.60
CA THR A 96 5.74 -2.48 3.23
C THR A 96 5.61 -3.20 1.90
N HIS A 97 4.67 -4.14 1.80
CA HIS A 97 4.37 -4.91 0.58
C HIS A 97 3.02 -4.52 0.00
N ILE A 98 3.07 -3.87 -1.15
CA ILE A 98 1.89 -3.42 -1.90
C ILE A 98 1.98 -3.96 -3.33
N ASN A 99 0.84 -4.05 -4.00
CA ASN A 99 0.78 -4.39 -5.42
C ASN A 99 1.44 -3.29 -6.25
N LEU A 100 2.48 -3.63 -7.00
CA LEU A 100 3.21 -2.69 -7.87
C LEU A 100 3.11 -3.06 -9.35
N THR A 101 2.91 -4.35 -9.67
CA THR A 101 3.07 -4.88 -11.03
C THR A 101 1.76 -5.23 -11.74
N PHE A 102 0.66 -5.49 -11.02
CA PHE A 102 -0.63 -5.85 -11.62
C PHE A 102 -1.74 -4.93 -11.12
N ARG A 103 -1.62 -3.64 -11.46
CA ARG A 103 -2.55 -2.57 -11.04
C ARG A 103 -3.57 -2.15 -12.10
N ASN A 104 -3.64 -2.90 -13.19
CA ASN A 104 -4.57 -2.70 -14.30
C ASN A 104 -5.91 -3.40 -14.04
N TRP A 105 -6.57 -3.04 -12.94
CA TRP A 105 -7.85 -3.64 -12.56
C TRP A 105 -9.00 -2.97 -13.31
N THR A 106 -10.02 -3.76 -13.65
CA THR A 106 -11.19 -3.27 -14.37
C THR A 106 -12.31 -2.98 -13.39
N ALA A 107 -12.76 -1.72 -13.33
CA ALA A 107 -13.96 -1.37 -12.59
C ALA A 107 -15.21 -1.72 -13.40
N ILE A 108 -16.20 -2.34 -12.76
CA ILE A 108 -17.50 -2.67 -13.31
C ILE A 108 -18.55 -1.83 -12.58
N GLY A 109 -19.49 -1.26 -13.31
CA GLY A 109 -20.56 -0.46 -12.74
C GLY A 109 -21.84 -0.55 -13.54
N LEU A 110 -22.95 -0.18 -12.91
CA LEU A 110 -24.26 -0.07 -13.52
C LEU A 110 -24.78 1.36 -13.35
N PRO A 111 -25.61 1.87 -14.29
CA PRO A 111 -26.32 3.13 -14.08
C PRO A 111 -27.08 3.12 -12.75
N ASP A 112 -27.05 4.26 -12.06
CA ASP A 112 -27.74 4.47 -10.78
C ASP A 112 -27.30 3.54 -9.63
N CYS A 113 -26.18 2.81 -9.79
CA CYS A 113 -25.53 2.01 -8.75
C CYS A 113 -24.26 2.73 -8.27
N PRO A 114 -24.14 3.10 -6.98
CA PRO A 114 -22.95 3.78 -6.47
C PRO A 114 -21.73 2.86 -6.35
N GLU A 115 -21.93 1.54 -6.26
CA GLU A 115 -20.86 0.56 -6.16
C GLU A 115 -20.08 0.42 -7.48
N LEU A 116 -18.76 0.39 -7.36
CA LEU A 116 -17.82 0.12 -8.45
C LEU A 116 -16.92 -1.07 -8.10
N PRO A 117 -17.44 -2.31 -8.14
CA PRO A 117 -16.63 -3.51 -8.03
C PRO A 117 -15.43 -3.47 -8.96
N ILE A 118 -14.30 -3.99 -8.51
CA ILE A 118 -13.08 -4.09 -9.31
C ILE A 118 -12.71 -5.56 -9.52
N VAL A 119 -12.29 -5.88 -10.73
CA VAL A 119 -11.85 -7.22 -11.13
C VAL A 119 -10.40 -7.15 -11.56
N ASP A 120 -9.56 -8.00 -10.98
CA ASP A 120 -8.16 -8.10 -11.35
C ASP A 120 -7.97 -8.83 -12.71
N PRO A 121 -6.76 -8.88 -13.26
CA PRO A 121 -6.50 -9.56 -14.54
C PRO A 121 -6.78 -11.07 -14.56
N ARG A 122 -6.99 -11.72 -13.41
CA ARG A 122 -7.26 -13.16 -13.28
C ARG A 122 -8.67 -13.48 -12.79
N GLY A 123 -9.50 -12.47 -12.55
CA GLY A 123 -10.90 -12.65 -12.17
C GLY A 123 -11.17 -12.55 -10.67
N LEU A 124 -10.18 -12.17 -9.85
CA LEU A 124 -10.41 -11.82 -8.45
C LEU A 124 -11.37 -10.63 -8.39
N VAL A 125 -12.54 -10.81 -7.79
CA VAL A 125 -13.57 -9.77 -7.71
C VAL A 125 -13.53 -9.13 -6.33
N THR A 126 -13.43 -7.81 -6.26
CA THR A 126 -13.56 -7.03 -5.02
C THR A 126 -14.85 -6.21 -5.13
N PRO A 127 -15.97 -6.66 -4.52
CA PRO A 127 -17.29 -6.05 -4.77
C PRO A 127 -17.44 -4.65 -4.19
N PHE A 128 -16.84 -4.42 -3.02
CA PHE A 128 -16.98 -3.16 -2.29
C PHE A 128 -15.63 -2.47 -2.16
N PHE A 129 -15.67 -1.14 -2.16
CA PHE A 129 -14.47 -0.35 -1.96
C PHE A 129 -13.89 -0.66 -0.58
N ASP A 130 -12.62 -1.05 -0.57
CA ASP A 130 -11.86 -1.23 0.66
C ASP A 130 -12.30 -2.39 1.56
N GLU A 131 -12.90 -3.43 0.96
CA GLU A 131 -13.34 -4.63 1.66
C GLU A 131 -12.68 -5.90 1.10
N TRP A 132 -13.32 -7.04 1.31
CA TRP A 132 -12.86 -8.36 0.90
C TRP A 132 -13.01 -8.60 -0.59
N SER A 133 -12.27 -9.59 -1.07
CA SER A 133 -12.32 -10.08 -2.45
C SER A 133 -12.78 -11.54 -2.48
N LEU A 134 -13.35 -11.97 -3.61
CA LEU A 134 -13.70 -13.36 -3.91
C LEU A 134 -12.84 -13.85 -5.05
N ASP A 135 -12.34 -15.06 -4.87
CA ASP A 135 -11.63 -15.80 -5.90
C ASP A 135 -12.26 -17.18 -6.07
N ALA A 136 -12.01 -17.81 -7.21
CA ALA A 136 -12.52 -19.13 -7.52
C ALA A 136 -11.45 -19.96 -8.23
N TRP A 137 -11.34 -21.22 -7.83
CA TRP A 137 -10.42 -22.18 -8.42
C TRP A 137 -11.04 -23.57 -8.48
N ILE A 138 -10.46 -24.44 -9.30
CA ILE A 138 -10.95 -25.81 -9.47
C ILE A 138 -10.12 -26.73 -8.57
N MET A 139 -10.78 -27.56 -7.78
CA MET A 139 -10.16 -28.68 -7.09
C MET A 139 -10.49 -29.97 -7.86
N THR A 140 -9.47 -30.71 -8.27
CA THR A 140 -9.63 -31.98 -8.97
C THR A 140 -9.93 -33.11 -7.98
N GLU A 141 -10.45 -34.24 -8.48
CA GLU A 141 -10.76 -35.42 -7.64
C GLU A 141 -9.52 -36.00 -6.93
N ASP A 142 -8.32 -35.82 -7.50
CA ASP A 142 -7.05 -36.22 -6.91
C ASP A 142 -6.43 -35.16 -5.97
N GLY A 143 -7.18 -34.10 -5.65
CA GLY A 143 -6.80 -33.10 -4.63
C GLY A 143 -5.85 -32.01 -5.12
N ARG A 144 -5.62 -31.88 -6.43
CA ARG A 144 -4.84 -30.77 -7.00
C ARG A 144 -5.74 -29.54 -7.15
N PHE A 145 -5.15 -28.36 -6.95
CA PHE A 145 -5.82 -27.09 -7.20
C PHE A 145 -5.34 -26.50 -8.54
N LEU A 146 -6.29 -26.04 -9.35
CA LEU A 146 -6.06 -25.22 -10.53
C LEU A 146 -6.43 -23.78 -10.16
N LEU A 147 -5.43 -23.04 -9.71
CA LEU A 147 -5.55 -21.63 -9.34
C LEU A 147 -5.49 -20.73 -10.59
N PRO A 148 -6.08 -19.52 -10.54
CA PRO A 148 -6.08 -18.57 -11.65
C PRO A 148 -4.70 -18.12 -12.16
#